data_AF-A0A257RPV0-F1
#
_entry.id   AF-A0A257RPV0-F1
#
_cell.length_a   1.000
_cell.length_b   1.000
_cell.length_c   1.000
_cell.angle_alpha   90.00
_cell.angle_beta   90.00
_cell.angle_gamma   90.00
#
_symmetry.space_group_name_H-M   'P 1'
#
loop_
_entity.id
_entity.type
_entity.pdbx_description
1 polymer ?
#
loop_
_entity_poly.entity_id
_entity_poly.type
_entity_poly.pdbx_seq_one_letter_code
_entity_poly.pdbx_strand_id
1 'polypeptide(L)'
;MKVKDARVEDFVLEKSIFNNIFEKDIRRVFIYKKAERLAKAIHLIAPAFAESVSLRNRIDAIAIGLVDAAIVSPAAARSALARELLALSSVLSIARTGGLLSSMNAELITREAHSLLQEVAGYEEPRLFLDEAPTLSGIAKQALRREAPQAMAPSRISAPKDQPLRKGHIKD
;
A
#
# COMPACT_ATOMS: atom_id res chain seq x y z
N MET A 1 35.47 30.14 -14.01
CA MET A 1 34.22 30.32 -13.25
C MET A 1 33.63 28.95 -12.98
N LYS A 2 33.30 28.66 -11.72
CA LYS A 2 32.97 27.32 -11.22
C LYS A 2 31.59 26.86 -11.69
N VAL A 3 31.53 25.74 -12.39
CA VAL A 3 30.30 24.97 -12.62
C VAL A 3 29.87 24.41 -11.27
N LYS A 4 28.73 24.88 -10.78
CA LYS A 4 28.21 24.52 -9.45
C LYS A 4 27.44 23.22 -9.60
N ASP A 5 27.96 22.16 -8.98
CA ASP A 5 27.40 20.82 -8.95
C ASP A 5 25.89 20.86 -8.69
N ALA A 6 25.12 20.35 -9.65
CA ALA A 6 23.73 20.02 -9.45
C ALA A 6 23.68 18.95 -8.34
N ARG A 7 23.03 19.29 -7.24
CA ARG A 7 22.99 18.52 -6.01
C ARG A 7 22.46 17.11 -6.28
N VAL A 8 23.37 16.14 -6.28
CA VAL A 8 23.09 14.69 -6.28
C VAL A 8 22.30 14.27 -5.02
N GLU A 9 22.16 15.16 -4.04
CA GLU A 9 21.43 14.97 -2.79
C GLU A 9 19.89 15.06 -2.92
N ASP A 10 19.33 15.48 -4.06
CA ASP A 10 17.87 15.53 -4.28
C ASP A 10 17.27 14.21 -4.78
N PHE A 11 18.11 13.18 -4.99
CA PHE A 11 17.68 11.79 -5.23
C PHE A 11 17.63 10.98 -3.94
N VAL A 12 17.39 11.62 -2.79
CA VAL A 12 16.91 10.90 -1.60
C VAL A 12 15.48 10.50 -1.92
N LEU A 13 15.31 9.29 -2.49
CA LEU A 13 14.04 8.58 -2.57
C LEU A 13 13.29 8.83 -1.26
N GLU A 14 12.28 9.69 -1.32
CA GLU A 14 11.70 10.27 -0.14
C GLU A 14 11.23 9.14 0.79
N LYS A 15 11.56 9.26 2.08
CA LYS A 15 11.11 8.32 3.11
C LYS A 15 9.58 8.10 3.07
N SER A 16 8.83 9.07 2.53
CA SER A 16 7.39 9.00 2.22
C SER A 16 7.05 7.96 1.14
N ILE A 17 7.84 7.84 0.07
CA ILE A 17 7.63 6.87 -1.03
C ILE A 17 7.93 5.46 -0.53
N PHE A 18 9.04 5.28 0.20
CA PHE A 18 9.38 3.98 0.79
C PHE A 18 8.39 3.55 1.89
N ASN A 19 7.96 4.44 2.78
CA ASN A 19 6.91 4.12 3.76
C ASN A 19 5.57 3.82 3.07
N ASN A 20 5.22 4.54 1.99
CA ASN A 20 3.95 4.31 1.28
C ASN A 20 3.90 2.98 0.52
N ILE A 21 5.02 2.45 0.03
CA ILE A 21 5.03 1.19 -0.73
C ILE A 21 5.03 -0.03 0.20
N PHE A 22 5.76 0.04 1.33
CA PHE A 22 5.93 -1.11 2.23
C PHE A 22 4.97 -1.11 3.44
N GLU A 23 4.46 0.03 3.91
CA GLU A 23 3.47 0.05 5.01
C GLU A 23 2.01 -0.06 4.54
N LYS A 24 1.67 0.26 3.28
CA LYS A 24 0.25 0.39 2.88
C LYS A 24 -0.46 -0.86 2.38
N ASP A 25 0.22 -1.88 1.86
CA ASP A 25 -0.45 -3.08 1.35
C ASP A 25 -0.30 -4.32 2.24
N ILE A 26 -0.58 -4.12 3.53
CA ILE A 26 -0.65 -5.20 4.53
C ILE A 26 -1.62 -6.30 4.07
N ARG A 27 -2.70 -5.94 3.36
CA ARG A 27 -3.67 -6.91 2.84
C ARG A 27 -3.07 -7.82 1.79
N ARG A 28 -2.28 -7.31 0.84
CA ARG A 28 -1.60 -8.15 -0.15
C ARG A 28 -0.55 -9.06 0.47
N VAL A 29 0.23 -8.54 1.44
CA VAL A 29 1.17 -9.37 2.20
C VAL A 29 0.43 -10.47 2.96
N PHE A 30 -0.72 -10.14 3.56
CA PHE A 30 -1.57 -11.10 4.24
C PHE A 30 -2.12 -12.18 3.30
N ILE A 31 -2.65 -11.79 2.13
CA ILE A 31 -3.13 -12.72 1.08
C ILE A 31 -2.00 -13.66 0.66
N TYR A 32 -0.82 -13.13 0.36
CA TYR A 32 0.35 -13.93 0.01
C TYR A 32 0.72 -14.92 1.11
N LYS A 33 0.82 -14.46 2.36
CA LYS A 33 1.16 -15.34 3.51
C LYS A 33 0.08 -16.36 3.80
N LYS A 34 -1.18 -16.05 3.53
CA LYS A 34 -2.30 -16.98 3.69
C LYS A 34 -2.28 -18.02 2.57
N ALA A 35 -2.01 -17.64 1.32
CA ALA A 35 -1.78 -18.58 0.22
C ALA A 35 -0.59 -19.51 0.49
N GLU A 36 0.53 -18.98 1.01
CA GLU A 36 1.71 -19.76 1.38
C GLU A 36 1.38 -20.80 2.48
N ARG A 37 0.65 -20.40 3.52
CA ARG A 37 0.20 -21.32 4.59
C ARG A 37 -0.74 -22.40 4.06
N LEU A 38 -1.67 -22.03 3.18
CA LEU A 38 -2.59 -22.97 2.56
C LEU A 38 -1.85 -23.98 1.67
N ALA A 39 -0.89 -23.53 0.86
CA ALA A 39 -0.04 -24.40 0.04
C ALA A 39 0.75 -25.41 0.88
N LYS A 40 1.28 -24.98 2.03
CA LYS A 40 1.95 -25.88 3.00
C LYS A 40 0.98 -26.90 3.60
N ALA A 41 -0.22 -26.48 3.97
CA ALA A 41 -1.25 -27.40 4.47
C ALA A 41 -1.64 -28.45 3.42
N ILE A 42 -1.71 -28.06 2.15
CA ILE A 42 -1.95 -28.98 1.03
C ILE A 42 -0.82 -30.01 0.91
N HIS A 43 0.44 -29.57 0.98
CA HIS A 43 1.58 -30.50 0.95
C HIS A 43 1.56 -31.50 2.12
N LEU A 44 1.08 -31.11 3.29
CA LEU A 44 0.95 -32.02 4.44
C LEU A 44 -0.08 -33.13 4.21
N ILE A 45 -1.12 -32.87 3.40
CA ILE A 45 -2.13 -33.89 3.06
C ILE A 45 -1.81 -34.65 1.77
N ALA A 46 -0.78 -34.26 1.01
CA ALA A 46 -0.38 -34.94 -0.23
C ALA A 46 -0.17 -36.47 -0.07
N PRO A 47 0.36 -37.01 1.04
CA PRO A 47 0.47 -38.46 1.24
C PRO A 47 -0.88 -39.20 1.23
N ALA A 48 -1.99 -38.54 1.56
CA ALA A 48 -3.32 -39.14 1.49
C ALA A 48 -3.76 -39.49 0.06
N PHE A 49 -3.07 -38.95 -0.94
CA PHE A 49 -3.30 -39.20 -2.37
C PHE A 49 -2.32 -40.22 -2.96
N ALA A 50 -1.61 -41.00 -2.13
CA ALA A 50 -0.62 -41.97 -2.59
C ALA A 50 -1.18 -42.95 -3.64
N GLU A 51 -2.42 -43.39 -3.45
CA GLU A 51 -3.13 -44.33 -4.33
C GLU A 51 -3.65 -43.68 -5.63
N SER A 52 -3.63 -42.35 -5.74
CA SER A 52 -4.12 -41.60 -6.90
C SER A 52 -3.09 -40.58 -7.37
N VAL A 53 -2.16 -41.03 -8.22
CA VAL A 53 -1.09 -40.19 -8.79
C VAL A 53 -1.66 -38.96 -9.51
N SER A 54 -2.77 -39.10 -10.23
CA SER A 54 -3.42 -38.00 -10.93
C SER A 54 -3.93 -36.91 -9.98
N LEU A 55 -4.58 -37.30 -8.87
CA LEU A 55 -5.07 -36.34 -7.87
C LEU A 55 -3.92 -35.72 -7.07
N ARG A 56 -2.89 -36.50 -6.76
CA ARG A 56 -1.67 -36.00 -6.10
C ARG A 56 -1.00 -34.93 -6.96
N ASN A 57 -0.71 -35.24 -8.23
CA ASN A 57 -0.11 -34.27 -9.15
C ASN A 57 -0.99 -33.02 -9.31
N ARG A 58 -2.31 -33.19 -9.31
CA ARG A 58 -3.24 -32.06 -9.40
C ARG A 58 -3.19 -31.18 -8.15
N ILE A 59 -3.15 -31.78 -6.95
CA ILE A 59 -3.12 -31.04 -5.70
C ILE A 59 -1.79 -30.33 -5.48
N ASP A 60 -0.68 -30.95 -5.90
CA ASP A 60 0.66 -30.34 -5.87
C ASP A 60 0.75 -29.16 -6.83
N ALA A 61 0.22 -29.30 -8.05
CA ALA A 61 0.15 -28.21 -9.02
C ALA A 61 -0.69 -27.03 -8.50
N ILE A 62 -1.81 -27.29 -7.84
CA ILE A 62 -2.64 -26.26 -7.20
C ILE A 62 -1.87 -25.57 -6.07
N ALA A 63 -1.14 -26.31 -5.24
CA ALA A 63 -0.36 -25.73 -4.15
C ALA A 63 0.70 -24.74 -4.66
N ILE A 64 1.41 -25.10 -5.73
CA ILE A 64 2.36 -24.21 -6.40
C ILE A 64 1.63 -23.02 -7.03
N GLY A 65 0.55 -23.29 -7.76
CA GLY A 65 -0.27 -22.29 -8.44
C GLY A 65 -0.84 -21.23 -7.50
N LEU A 66 -1.20 -21.59 -6.26
CA LEU A 66 -1.67 -20.64 -5.23
C LEU A 66 -0.60 -19.60 -4.88
N VAL A 67 0.65 -20.04 -4.76
CA VAL A 67 1.77 -19.13 -4.43
C VAL A 67 2.09 -18.24 -5.62
N ASP A 68 2.17 -18.81 -6.82
CA ASP A 68 2.44 -18.06 -8.06
C ASP A 68 1.35 -17.02 -8.32
N ALA A 69 0.08 -17.40 -8.15
CA ALA A 69 -1.07 -16.52 -8.30
C ALA A 69 -1.10 -15.39 -7.26
N ALA A 70 -0.47 -15.55 -6.10
CA ALA A 70 -0.39 -14.50 -5.08
C ALA A 70 0.71 -13.47 -5.36
N ILE A 71 1.69 -13.79 -6.22
CA ILE A 71 2.85 -12.93 -6.50
C ILE A 71 2.57 -11.96 -7.67
N VAL A 72 1.67 -12.32 -8.58
CA VAL A 72 1.33 -11.49 -9.75
C VAL A 72 0.67 -10.15 -9.37
N SER A 73 0.43 -9.29 -10.37
CA SER A 73 -0.20 -7.98 -10.15
C SER A 73 -1.60 -8.11 -9.52
N PRO A 74 -2.04 -7.14 -8.70
CA PRO A 74 -3.36 -7.14 -8.04
C PRO A 74 -4.54 -7.58 -8.92
N ALA A 75 -4.65 -7.00 -10.11
CA ALA A 75 -5.71 -7.30 -11.06
C ALA A 75 -5.67 -8.76 -11.55
N ALA A 76 -4.47 -9.29 -11.82
CA ALA A 76 -4.29 -10.67 -12.24
C ALA A 76 -4.50 -11.65 -11.07
N ALA A 77 -3.98 -11.31 -9.89
CA ALA A 77 -3.97 -12.14 -8.69
C ALA A 77 -5.37 -12.56 -8.29
N ARG A 78 -6.35 -11.63 -8.34
CA ARG A 78 -7.75 -11.93 -8.01
C ARG A 78 -8.31 -13.09 -8.84
N SER A 79 -8.13 -13.01 -10.16
CA SER A 79 -8.65 -14.03 -11.08
C SER A 79 -7.86 -15.35 -11.00
N ALA A 80 -6.54 -15.27 -10.80
CA ALA A 80 -5.67 -16.44 -10.70
C ALA A 80 -5.93 -17.20 -9.40
N LEU A 81 -5.95 -16.52 -8.25
CA LEU A 81 -6.24 -17.13 -6.96
C LEU A 81 -7.65 -17.73 -6.92
N ALA A 82 -8.66 -17.04 -7.46
CA ALA A 82 -10.02 -17.57 -7.50
C ALA A 82 -10.07 -18.91 -8.27
N ARG A 83 -9.37 -19.00 -9.41
CA ARG A 83 -9.29 -20.23 -10.20
C ARG A 83 -8.67 -21.39 -9.42
N GLU A 84 -7.53 -21.16 -8.78
CA GLU A 84 -6.84 -22.20 -8.00
C GLU A 84 -7.63 -22.62 -6.76
N LEU A 85 -8.26 -21.68 -6.05
CA LEU A 85 -9.08 -21.98 -4.87
C LEU A 85 -10.35 -22.76 -5.20
N LEU A 86 -10.98 -22.47 -6.35
CA LEU A 86 -12.12 -23.25 -6.84
C LEU A 86 -11.69 -24.64 -7.31
N ALA A 87 -10.54 -24.75 -7.98
CA ALA A 87 -9.96 -26.04 -8.35
C ALA A 87 -9.63 -26.89 -7.11
N LEU A 88 -9.03 -26.27 -6.08
CA LEU A 88 -8.78 -26.91 -4.78
C LEU A 88 -10.06 -27.44 -4.16
N SER A 89 -11.11 -26.61 -4.10
CA SER A 89 -12.41 -27.00 -3.54
C SER A 89 -13.00 -28.21 -4.26
N SER A 90 -12.87 -28.27 -5.59
CA SER A 90 -13.30 -29.42 -6.39
C SER A 90 -12.52 -30.69 -6.03
N VAL A 91 -11.18 -30.62 -6.00
CA VAL A 91 -10.32 -31.76 -5.67
C VAL A 91 -10.58 -32.29 -4.26
N LEU A 92 -10.74 -31.40 -3.27
CA LEU A 92 -11.05 -31.79 -1.89
C LEU A 92 -12.42 -32.48 -1.77
N SER A 93 -13.43 -32.02 -2.53
CA SER A 93 -14.74 -32.66 -2.57
C SER A 93 -14.68 -34.08 -3.17
N ILE A 94 -13.89 -34.25 -4.24
CA ILE A 94 -13.64 -35.57 -4.85
C ILE A 94 -12.89 -36.47 -3.85
N ALA A 95 -11.84 -35.96 -3.22
CA ALA A 95 -11.02 -36.71 -2.25
C ALA A 95 -11.84 -37.19 -1.04
N ARG A 96 -12.75 -36.33 -0.53
CA ARG A 96 -13.66 -36.65 0.56
C ARG A 96 -14.66 -37.73 0.15
N THR A 97 -15.32 -37.57 -0.99
CA THR A 97 -16.32 -38.53 -1.49
C THR A 97 -15.68 -39.88 -1.84
N GLY A 98 -14.45 -39.85 -2.35
CA GLY A 98 -13.65 -41.05 -2.66
C GLY A 98 -12.98 -41.70 -1.45
N GLY A 99 -13.16 -41.16 -0.24
CA GLY A 99 -12.57 -41.71 0.99
C GLY A 99 -11.05 -41.58 1.09
N LEU A 100 -10.41 -40.79 0.23
CA LEU A 100 -8.96 -40.58 0.21
C LEU A 100 -8.50 -39.64 1.33
N LEU A 101 -9.35 -38.67 1.69
CA LEU A 101 -9.07 -37.69 2.73
C LEU A 101 -10.16 -37.73 3.80
N SER A 102 -9.77 -37.63 5.06
CA SER A 102 -10.74 -37.55 6.17
C SER A 102 -11.65 -36.33 6.00
N SER A 103 -12.91 -36.47 6.42
CA SER A 103 -13.90 -35.38 6.38
C SER A 103 -13.40 -34.13 7.11
N MET A 104 -12.79 -34.32 8.28
CA MET A 104 -12.20 -33.25 9.09
C MET A 104 -11.14 -32.45 8.32
N ASN A 105 -10.17 -33.13 7.69
CA ASN A 105 -9.10 -32.46 6.96
C ASN A 105 -9.63 -31.74 5.71
N ALA A 106 -10.53 -32.40 4.97
CA ALA A 106 -11.18 -31.80 3.81
C ALA A 106 -11.93 -30.52 4.18
N GLU A 107 -12.68 -30.53 5.28
CA GLU A 107 -13.43 -29.38 5.76
C GLU A 107 -12.54 -28.24 6.27
N LEU A 108 -11.49 -28.54 7.04
CA LEU A 108 -10.55 -27.51 7.53
C LEU A 108 -9.91 -26.75 6.37
N ILE A 109 -9.43 -27.47 5.36
CA ILE A 109 -8.77 -26.86 4.21
C ILE A 109 -9.79 -26.11 3.34
N THR A 110 -10.99 -26.67 3.16
CA THR A 110 -12.08 -26.00 2.41
C THR A 110 -12.48 -24.68 3.07
N ARG A 111 -12.59 -24.65 4.41
CA ARG A 111 -12.89 -23.42 5.16
C ARG A 111 -11.80 -22.37 4.98
N GLU A 112 -10.54 -22.77 5.04
CA GLU A 112 -9.42 -21.85 4.83
C GLU A 112 -9.36 -21.32 3.39
N ALA A 113 -9.62 -22.18 2.40
CA ALA A 113 -9.70 -21.80 0.99
C ALA A 113 -10.82 -20.78 0.73
N HIS A 114 -12.00 -21.01 1.33
CA HIS A 114 -13.12 -20.08 1.22
C HIS A 114 -12.83 -18.74 1.92
N SER A 115 -12.18 -18.80 3.09
CA SER A 115 -11.74 -17.59 3.78
C SER A 115 -10.75 -16.78 2.95
N LEU A 116 -9.77 -17.43 2.31
CA LEU A 116 -8.84 -16.75 1.40
C LEU A 116 -9.56 -16.16 0.17
N LEU A 117 -10.54 -16.88 -0.39
CA LEU A 117 -11.34 -16.37 -1.51
C LEU A 117 -12.11 -15.09 -1.16
N GLN A 118 -12.67 -15.01 0.06
CA GLN A 118 -13.36 -13.81 0.56
C GLN A 118 -12.40 -12.62 0.70
N GLU A 119 -11.20 -12.85 1.24
CA GLU A 119 -10.16 -11.82 1.37
C GLU A 119 -9.74 -11.26 0.01
N VAL A 120 -9.57 -12.15 -0.97
CA VAL A 120 -9.21 -11.79 -2.35
C VAL A 120 -10.33 -11.03 -3.06
N ALA A 121 -11.59 -11.40 -2.80
CA ALA A 121 -12.75 -10.70 -3.36
C ALA A 121 -12.92 -9.29 -2.76
N GLY A 122 -12.65 -9.14 -1.47
CA GLY A 122 -12.73 -7.86 -0.75
C GLY A 122 -11.49 -6.98 -0.87
N TYR A 123 -10.47 -7.40 -1.62
CA TYR A 123 -9.24 -6.65 -1.81
C TYR A 123 -9.39 -5.58 -2.90
N GLU A 124 -9.18 -4.33 -2.50
CA GLU A 124 -9.05 -3.17 -3.38
C GLU A 124 -7.62 -2.63 -3.30
N GLU A 125 -7.05 -2.31 -4.47
CA GLU A 125 -5.69 -1.79 -4.57
C GLU A 125 -5.59 -0.38 -3.94
N PRO A 126 -4.65 -0.14 -3.01
CA PRO A 126 -4.46 1.18 -2.44
C PRO A 126 -4.12 2.20 -3.53
N ARG A 127 -4.99 3.20 -3.74
CA ARG A 127 -4.69 4.28 -4.69
C ARG A 127 -3.54 5.13 -4.14
N LEU A 128 -2.44 5.18 -4.89
CA LEU A 128 -1.32 6.07 -4.60
C LEU A 128 -1.73 7.50 -4.95
N PHE A 129 -2.06 8.29 -3.94
CA PHE A 129 -2.10 9.74 -4.09
C PHE A 129 -0.64 10.24 -4.08
N LEU A 130 -0.10 10.50 -5.26
CA LEU A 130 1.07 11.35 -5.38
C LEU A 130 0.56 12.78 -5.21
N ASP A 131 1.00 13.48 -4.16
CA ASP A 131 0.75 14.92 -4.06
C ASP A 131 1.21 15.58 -5.36
N GLU A 132 0.41 16.51 -5.88
CA GLU A 132 0.69 17.22 -7.13
C GLU A 132 2.14 17.70 -7.10
N ALA A 133 2.98 17.10 -7.95
CA ALA A 133 4.34 17.55 -8.13
C ALA A 133 4.27 19.06 -8.43
N PRO A 134 5.04 19.90 -7.72
CA PRO A 134 4.98 21.34 -7.91
C PRO A 134 5.17 21.63 -9.39
N THR A 135 4.10 22.13 -10.02
CA THR A 135 4.15 22.44 -11.45
C THR A 135 5.28 23.44 -11.70
N LEU A 136 5.94 23.38 -12.86
CA LEU A 136 6.98 24.35 -13.23
C LEU A 136 6.46 25.79 -13.10
N SER A 137 5.16 26.01 -13.31
CA SER A 137 4.46 27.27 -13.07
C SER A 137 4.43 27.68 -11.59
N GLY A 138 4.26 26.74 -10.66
CA GLY A 138 4.36 26.97 -9.22
C GLY A 138 5.76 27.38 -8.78
N ILE A 139 6.80 26.74 -9.34
CA ILE A 139 8.20 27.08 -9.09
C ILE A 139 8.54 28.48 -9.65
N ALA A 140 8.09 28.79 -10.87
CA ALA A 140 8.29 30.10 -11.50
C ALA A 140 7.62 31.24 -10.71
N LYS A 141 6.39 31.03 -10.20
CA LYS A 141 5.69 32.02 -9.37
C LYS A 141 6.37 32.24 -8.01
N GLN A 142 6.96 31.20 -7.41
CA GLN A 142 7.73 31.34 -6.16
C GLN A 142 9.06 32.06 -6.38
N ALA A 143 9.74 31.84 -7.52
CA ALA A 143 10.94 32.59 -7.89
C ALA A 143 10.64 34.10 -8.05
N LEU A 144 9.57 34.44 -8.77
CA LEU A 144 9.13 35.83 -8.96
C LEU A 144 8.72 36.52 -7.64
N ARG A 145 8.16 35.78 -6.68
CA ARG A 145 7.82 36.33 -5.35
C ARG A 145 9.04 36.60 -4.47
N ARG A 146 10.17 35.91 -4.69
CA ARG A 146 11.42 36.15 -3.96
C ARG A 146 12.22 37.34 -4.49
N GLU A 147 11.98 37.75 -5.74
CA GLU A 147 12.66 38.88 -6.39
C GLU A 147 11.93 40.22 -6.23
N ALA A 148 10.77 40.28 -5.57
CA ALA A 148 10.17 41.56 -5.22
C ALA A 148 11.06 42.28 -4.18
N PRO A 149 11.70 43.40 -4.52
CA PRO A 149 12.43 44.19 -3.54
C PRO A 149 11.42 44.69 -2.50
N GLN A 150 11.76 44.56 -1.22
CA GLN A 150 11.14 45.38 -0.19
C GLN A 150 11.28 46.84 -0.63
N ALA A 151 10.21 47.42 -1.17
CA ALA A 151 10.13 48.84 -1.40
C ALA A 151 10.28 49.52 -0.03
N MET A 152 11.46 50.09 0.20
CA MET A 152 11.76 50.94 1.33
C MET A 152 10.64 51.99 1.44
N ALA A 153 9.85 51.90 2.50
CA ALA A 153 8.94 52.97 2.87
C ALA A 153 9.79 54.23 3.13
N PRO A 154 9.48 55.39 2.50
CA PRO A 154 10.20 56.61 2.80
C PRO A 154 9.86 57.06 4.23
N SER A 155 10.89 57.14 5.08
CA SER A 155 10.85 57.74 6.40
C SER A 155 10.35 59.20 6.29
N ARG A 156 9.07 59.43 6.58
CA ARG A 156 8.54 60.78 6.79
C ARG A 156 9.04 61.30 8.12
N ILE A 157 10.02 62.21 8.06
CA ILE A 157 10.39 63.10 9.15
C ILE A 157 9.16 63.94 9.48
N SER A 158 8.53 63.68 10.63
CA SER A 158 7.48 64.52 11.20
C SER A 158 8.09 65.47 12.25
N ALA A 159 7.91 66.78 12.00
CA ALA A 159 8.32 67.90 12.85
C ALA A 159 7.75 67.82 14.29
N PRO A 160 8.41 68.46 15.28
CA PRO A 160 7.99 68.41 16.68
C PRO A 160 6.70 69.21 16.88
N LYS A 161 5.71 68.61 17.55
CA LYS A 161 4.52 69.32 18.02
C LYS A 161 4.75 69.84 19.43
N ASP A 162 4.64 71.16 19.55
CA ASP A 162 4.66 71.94 20.78
C ASP A 162 3.65 71.43 21.82
N GLN A 163 4.10 71.42 23.07
CA GLN A 163 3.29 71.34 24.27
C GLN A 163 2.44 72.61 24.44
N PRO A 164 1.25 72.51 25.04
CA PRO A 164 0.72 73.60 25.86
C PRO A 164 0.71 73.25 27.36
N LEU A 165 1.15 74.25 28.12
CA LEU A 165 1.28 74.31 29.56
C LEU A 165 -0.05 74.39 30.34
N ARG A 166 0.06 73.99 31.60
CA ARG A 166 -0.89 73.96 32.73
C ARG A 166 -1.66 75.26 33.02
N LYS A 167 -2.86 75.08 33.62
CA LYS A 167 -3.49 75.82 34.75
C LYS A 167 -4.83 75.10 35.02
N GLY A 168 -5.26 74.59 36.17
CA GLY A 168 -4.96 74.81 37.59
C GLY A 168 -6.16 75.51 38.26
N HIS A 169 -6.98 74.81 39.06
CA HIS A 169 -7.61 75.30 40.32
C HIS A 169 -8.49 74.21 41.01
N ILE A 170 -8.73 74.44 42.31
CA ILE A 170 -9.06 73.53 43.43
C ILE A 170 -10.53 73.73 43.89
N LYS A 171 -11.04 72.77 44.71
CA LYS A 171 -12.22 72.72 45.62
C LYS A 171 -13.52 72.16 45.00
N ASP A 172 -14.28 71.29 45.67
CA ASP A 172 -14.46 71.08 47.13
C ASP A 172 -13.99 69.72 47.69
#